data_AF-A0A9X2YF60-F1
#
_entry.id   AF-A0A9X2YF60-F1
#
_cell.length_a   1.000
_cell.length_b   1.000
_cell.length_c   1.000
_cell.angle_alpha   90.00
_cell.angle_beta   90.00
_cell.angle_gamma   90.00
#
_symmetry.space_group_name_H-M   'P 1'
#
loop_
_entity.id
_entity.type
_entity.pdbx_description
1 polymer ?
#
loop_
_entity_poly.entity_id
_entity_poly.type
_entity_poly.pdbx_seq_one_letter_code
_entity_poly.pdbx_strand_id
1 'polypeptide(L)'
;MALSAWADTIRRGAAGAALIAIVVGGIGIGTYILFAADDQAATPAAPRTPPASVAPPVPAANEFTVGVTVTGRDCPQPQECLYTYTIEPKYIGVRPLPEQELQVHYRVSGGREPQDGTFTVRGREARFMKDVTVVGPAQATLTAAVLDVVKSPVFGPTLSTPPTPG
;
A
#
# COMPACT_ATOMS: atom_id res chain seq x y z
N MET A 1 11.55 -44.11 -35.07
CA MET A 1 11.12 -43.16 -34.04
C MET A 1 9.75 -42.64 -34.42
N ALA A 2 8.76 -42.84 -33.54
CA ALA A 2 7.47 -42.15 -33.44
C ALA A 2 6.55 -42.27 -34.68
N LEU A 3 5.27 -42.62 -34.60
CA LEU A 3 4.25 -42.36 -33.59
C LEU A 3 3.15 -43.43 -33.76
N SER A 4 2.86 -44.21 -32.73
CA SER A 4 1.71 -45.12 -32.70
C SER A 4 1.10 -45.06 -31.31
N ALA A 5 0.09 -44.20 -31.10
CA ALA A 5 -0.61 -44.17 -29.83
C ALA A 5 -2.00 -43.51 -29.76
N TRP A 6 -2.64 -42.93 -30.79
CA TRP A 6 -3.92 -42.21 -30.55
C TRP A 6 -5.11 -42.61 -31.44
N ALA A 7 -4.91 -43.54 -32.38
CA ALA A 7 -5.91 -44.54 -32.72
C ALA A 7 -5.83 -45.59 -31.60
N ASP A 8 -6.91 -46.04 -31.01
CA ASP A 8 -7.89 -46.86 -31.70
C ASP A 8 -9.19 -46.77 -30.92
N THR A 9 -10.29 -47.04 -31.59
CA THR A 9 -11.61 -47.22 -30.96
C THR A 9 -12.51 -45.97 -30.93
N ILE A 10 -12.49 -45.23 -32.03
CA ILE A 10 -13.72 -44.81 -32.71
C ILE A 10 -14.44 -46.09 -33.17
N ARG A 11 -15.08 -46.84 -32.25
CA ARG A 11 -15.84 -48.05 -32.58
C ARG A 11 -16.76 -48.48 -31.43
N ARG A 12 -17.88 -47.78 -31.24
CA ARG A 12 -19.20 -48.37 -30.87
C ARG A 12 -20.27 -47.29 -30.59
N GLY A 13 -21.34 -47.31 -31.41
CA GLY A 13 -22.63 -46.63 -31.18
C GLY A 13 -22.86 -45.39 -32.02
N ALA A 14 -23.19 -45.47 -33.33
CA ALA A 14 -24.56 -45.59 -33.88
C ALA A 14 -25.50 -44.46 -33.39
N ALA A 15 -25.70 -43.40 -34.19
CA ALA A 15 -26.76 -43.27 -35.21
C ALA A 15 -28.04 -42.63 -34.64
N GLY A 16 -28.40 -41.43 -35.13
CA GLY A 16 -29.69 -40.80 -34.83
C GLY A 16 -29.82 -39.37 -35.38
N ALA A 17 -30.35 -39.28 -36.61
CA ALA A 17 -31.01 -38.16 -37.30
C ALA A 17 -31.18 -36.82 -36.53
N ALA A 18 -30.66 -35.70 -37.03
CA ALA A 18 -31.31 -34.81 -38.01
C ALA A 18 -32.72 -34.36 -37.59
N LEU A 19 -32.93 -33.11 -37.14
CA LEU A 19 -34.13 -32.30 -37.41
C LEU A 19 -33.90 -30.78 -37.19
N ILE A 20 -34.00 -30.04 -38.29
CA ILE A 20 -34.84 -28.84 -38.51
C ILE A 20 -34.43 -27.50 -37.86
N ALA A 21 -34.10 -26.57 -38.76
CA ALA A 21 -34.03 -25.12 -38.59
C ALA A 21 -35.37 -24.48 -38.21
N ILE A 22 -35.35 -23.40 -37.43
CA ILE A 22 -36.39 -22.35 -37.48
C ILE A 22 -35.71 -20.97 -37.52
N VAL A 23 -35.82 -20.34 -38.69
CA VAL A 23 -35.68 -18.91 -38.95
C VAL A 23 -37.10 -18.35 -39.02
N VAL A 24 -37.47 -17.44 -38.12
CA VAL A 24 -38.52 -16.39 -38.27
C VAL A 24 -38.21 -15.38 -37.14
N GLY A 25 -38.00 -14.08 -37.31
CA GLY A 25 -38.53 -13.10 -38.23
C GLY A 25 -38.98 -11.92 -37.37
N GLY A 26 -38.31 -10.77 -37.51
CA GLY A 26 -38.57 -9.58 -36.70
C GLY A 26 -38.19 -8.33 -37.46
N ILE A 27 -38.93 -8.06 -38.53
CA ILE A 27 -38.88 -6.82 -39.30
C ILE A 27 -39.48 -5.72 -38.43
N GLY A 28 -38.70 -4.68 -38.13
CA GLY A 28 -39.18 -3.42 -37.59
C GLY A 28 -38.74 -2.29 -38.49
N ILE A 29 -39.53 -2.00 -39.52
CA ILE A 29 -39.37 -0.81 -40.38
C ILE A 29 -39.92 0.38 -39.58
N GLY A 30 -39.04 1.31 -39.21
CA GLY A 30 -39.40 2.65 -38.75
C GLY A 30 -39.10 3.66 -39.84
N THR A 31 -40.15 4.18 -40.47
CA THR A 31 -40.12 5.14 -41.58
C THR A 31 -39.72 6.57 -41.16
N TYR A 32 -38.88 7.19 -41.99
CA TYR A 32 -38.83 8.61 -42.38
C TYR A 32 -39.05 9.72 -41.32
N ILE A 33 -37.98 10.47 -41.03
CA ILE A 33 -38.01 11.91 -40.71
C ILE A 33 -36.90 12.54 -41.58
N LEU A 34 -37.27 13.01 -42.78
CA LEU A 34 -37.40 14.43 -43.15
C LEU A 34 -36.06 15.19 -43.15
N PHE A 35 -35.62 15.51 -44.37
CA PHE A 35 -34.64 16.55 -44.64
C PHE A 35 -35.16 17.89 -44.08
N ALA A 36 -34.46 18.41 -43.07
CA ALA A 36 -34.37 19.84 -42.82
C ALA A 36 -32.88 20.14 -42.70
N ALA A 37 -32.38 20.92 -43.65
CA ALA A 37 -31.09 21.55 -43.55
C ALA A 37 -31.11 22.50 -42.35
N ASP A 38 -30.17 22.31 -41.43
CA ASP A 38 -29.69 23.37 -40.58
C ASP A 38 -28.18 23.21 -40.49
N ASP A 39 -27.48 24.18 -41.04
CA ASP A 39 -26.07 24.48 -40.83
C ASP A 39 -25.78 24.60 -39.32
N GLN A 40 -25.66 23.47 -38.63
CA GLN A 40 -25.09 23.46 -37.29
C GLN A 40 -23.59 23.40 -37.44
N ALA A 41 -23.02 24.59 -37.65
CA ALA A 41 -21.63 24.88 -37.38
C ALA A 41 -21.20 24.08 -36.14
N ALA A 42 -20.25 23.16 -36.34
CA ALA A 42 -19.67 22.38 -35.26
C ALA A 42 -19.16 23.37 -34.20
N THR A 43 -19.91 23.50 -33.12
CA THR A 43 -19.48 24.29 -31.97
C THR A 43 -18.19 23.66 -31.48
N PRO A 44 -17.06 24.39 -31.41
CA PRO A 44 -15.82 23.85 -30.88
C PRO A 44 -16.10 23.33 -29.47
N ALA A 45 -15.84 22.05 -29.23
CA ALA A 45 -15.95 21.48 -27.90
C ALA A 45 -15.04 22.29 -26.96
N ALA A 46 -15.63 22.89 -25.93
CA ALA A 46 -14.87 23.61 -24.91
C ALA A 46 -13.75 22.70 -24.36
N PRO A 47 -12.52 23.21 -24.16
CA PRO A 47 -11.45 22.44 -23.56
C PRO A 47 -11.90 21.87 -22.22
N ARG A 48 -11.96 20.53 -22.12
CA ARG A 48 -12.26 19.85 -20.87
C ARG A 48 -11.05 20.05 -19.96
N THR A 49 -11.16 20.91 -18.97
CA THR A 49 -10.18 20.97 -17.88
C THR A 49 -10.28 19.66 -17.12
N PRO A 50 -9.20 18.84 -17.03
CA PRO A 50 -9.22 17.66 -16.19
C PRO A 50 -9.52 18.08 -14.74
N PRO A 51 -10.37 17.35 -14.00
CA PRO A 51 -10.55 17.61 -12.58
C PRO A 51 -9.19 17.55 -11.88
N ALA A 52 -8.94 18.50 -10.97
CA ALA A 52 -7.72 18.53 -10.18
C ALA A 52 -7.53 17.20 -9.45
N SER A 53 -6.38 16.55 -9.66
CA SER A 53 -6.03 15.31 -8.97
C SER A 53 -5.86 15.61 -7.48
N VAL A 54 -6.83 15.20 -6.66
CA VAL A 54 -6.70 15.26 -5.20
C VAL A 54 -5.65 14.25 -4.78
N ALA A 55 -4.54 14.73 -4.23
CA ALA A 55 -3.49 13.85 -3.71
C ALA A 55 -4.08 12.88 -2.68
N PRO A 56 -3.66 11.60 -2.66
CA PRO A 56 -4.18 10.63 -1.71
C PRO A 56 -3.94 11.12 -0.27
N PRO A 57 -4.93 10.92 0.62
CA PRO A 57 -4.84 11.35 2.00
C PRO A 57 -3.65 10.70 2.71
N VAL A 58 -3.00 11.45 3.59
CA VAL A 58 -1.93 10.92 4.45
C VAL A 58 -2.54 9.86 5.37
N PRO A 59 -1.93 8.67 5.50
CA PRO A 59 -2.41 7.65 6.42
C PRO A 59 -2.35 8.13 7.87
N ALA A 60 -3.30 7.67 8.69
CA ALA A 60 -3.40 8.08 10.09
C ALA A 60 -2.41 7.31 10.99
N ALA A 61 -2.06 7.86 12.16
CA ALA A 61 -1.14 7.23 13.10
C ALA A 61 -1.58 5.81 13.53
N ASN A 62 -2.88 5.59 13.71
CA ASN A 62 -3.45 4.29 14.08
C ASN A 62 -3.43 3.25 12.94
N GLU A 63 -3.06 3.64 11.72
CA GLU A 63 -2.82 2.73 10.59
C GLU A 63 -1.38 2.21 10.60
N PHE A 64 -0.56 2.62 11.57
CA PHE A 64 0.79 2.13 11.81
C PHE A 64 0.93 1.51 13.20
N THR A 65 1.76 0.49 13.28
CA THR A 65 2.21 -0.14 14.51
C THR A 65 3.72 -0.24 14.49
N VAL A 66 4.35 -0.14 15.66
CA VAL A 66 5.81 -0.24 15.80
C VAL A 66 6.09 -1.30 16.85
N GLY A 67 6.58 -2.46 16.40
CA GLY A 67 7.15 -3.47 17.29
C GLY A 67 8.50 -3.01 17.83
N VAL A 68 8.86 -3.46 19.02
CA VAL A 68 10.20 -3.26 19.58
C VAL A 68 10.79 -4.62 19.91
N THR A 69 11.91 -4.95 19.27
CA THR A 69 12.62 -6.20 19.48
C THR A 69 13.95 -5.89 20.16
N VAL A 70 14.11 -6.36 21.40
CA VAL A 70 15.37 -6.22 22.15
C VAL A 70 16.38 -7.22 21.58
N THR A 71 17.44 -6.71 20.97
CA THR A 71 18.52 -7.50 20.36
C THR A 71 19.70 -7.69 21.31
N GLY A 72 19.82 -6.86 22.34
CA GLY A 72 20.88 -6.97 23.34
C GLY A 72 20.44 -6.45 24.71
N ARG A 73 21.04 -7.01 25.76
CA ARG A 73 20.86 -6.56 27.14
C ARG A 73 22.17 -6.73 27.91
N ASP A 74 22.69 -5.63 28.44
CA ASP A 74 23.84 -5.60 29.34
C ASP A 74 23.44 -4.94 30.66
N CYS A 75 23.77 -5.54 31.80
CA CYS A 75 23.36 -5.05 33.12
C CYS A 75 24.59 -4.77 33.97
N PRO A 76 25.26 -3.61 33.77
CA PRO A 76 26.46 -3.27 34.52
C PRO A 76 26.16 -2.94 35.99
N GLN A 77 24.90 -2.62 36.31
CA GLN A 77 24.42 -2.33 37.65
C GLN A 77 23.21 -3.22 37.99
N PRO A 78 22.99 -3.58 39.26
CA PRO A 78 21.89 -4.47 39.65
C PRO A 78 20.48 -3.93 39.35
N GLN A 79 20.32 -2.60 39.28
CA GLN A 79 19.02 -1.95 39.07
C GLN A 79 18.87 -1.36 37.66
N GLU A 80 19.95 -1.30 36.88
CA GLU A 80 19.99 -0.60 35.60
C GLU A 80 20.63 -1.48 34.53
N CYS A 81 19.93 -1.63 33.41
CA CYS A 81 20.43 -2.34 32.25
C CYS A 81 20.41 -1.43 31.01
N LEU A 82 21.43 -1.61 30.17
CA LEU A 82 21.50 -1.11 28.82
C LEU A 82 20.81 -2.12 27.89
N TYR A 83 19.79 -1.67 27.20
CA TYR A 83 19.06 -2.44 26.20
C TYR A 83 19.40 -1.95 24.81
N THR A 84 19.80 -2.86 23.94
CA THR A 84 19.89 -2.61 22.50
C THR A 84 18.61 -3.13 21.86
N TYR A 85 17.92 -2.30 21.08
CA TYR A 85 16.69 -2.69 20.43
C TYR A 85 16.64 -2.23 18.97
N THR A 86 15.82 -2.93 18.21
CA THR A 86 15.45 -2.57 16.84
C THR A 86 13.94 -2.43 16.75
N ILE A 87 13.48 -1.42 16.03
CA ILE A 87 12.05 -1.22 15.77
C ILE A 87 11.59 -2.05 14.57
N GLU A 88 10.33 -2.47 14.60
CA GLU A 88 9.67 -3.22 13.53
C GLU A 88 8.40 -2.47 13.10
N PRO A 89 8.53 -1.47 12.20
CA PRO A 89 7.39 -0.72 11.72
C PRO A 89 6.51 -1.59 10.81
N LYS A 90 5.20 -1.53 11.01
CA LYS A 90 4.20 -2.25 10.22
C LYS A 90 3.02 -1.35 9.92
N TYR A 91 2.68 -1.23 8.63
CA TYR A 91 1.45 -0.61 8.18
C TYR A 91 0.31 -1.64 8.22
N ILE A 92 -0.79 -1.28 8.86
CA ILE A 92 -1.98 -2.11 9.07
C ILE A 92 -3.25 -1.49 8.47
N GLY A 93 -3.13 -0.38 7.76
CA GLY A 93 -4.26 0.26 7.11
C GLY A 93 -4.83 -0.57 5.95
N VAL A 94 -6.10 -0.33 5.65
CA VAL A 94 -6.84 -1.03 4.59
C VAL A 94 -6.57 -0.49 3.19
N ARG A 95 -5.97 0.71 3.10
CA ARG A 95 -5.62 1.37 1.85
C ARG A 95 -4.16 1.13 1.52
N PRO A 96 -3.77 1.04 0.25
CA PRO A 96 -2.35 1.01 -0.09
C PRO A 96 -1.66 2.29 0.42
N LEU A 97 -0.41 2.14 0.90
CA LEU A 97 0.43 3.28 1.22
C LEU A 97 0.67 4.13 -0.04
N PRO A 98 0.66 5.47 0.07
CA PRO A 98 0.94 6.32 -1.06
C PRO A 98 2.40 6.17 -1.50
N GLU A 99 2.67 6.47 -2.78
CA GLU A 99 4.04 6.47 -3.32
C GLU A 99 4.86 7.69 -2.87
N GLN A 100 4.17 8.71 -2.34
CA GLN A 100 4.80 9.83 -1.67
C GLN A 100 5.48 9.36 -0.40
N GLU A 101 6.55 10.04 -0.04
CA GLU A 101 7.29 9.69 1.16
C GLU A 101 6.60 10.23 2.41
N LEU A 102 6.50 9.36 3.41
CA LEU A 102 5.91 9.68 4.70
C LEU A 102 6.96 9.50 5.78
N GLN A 103 6.90 10.38 6.76
CA GLN A 103 7.69 10.30 7.98
C GLN A 103 6.75 10.01 9.14
N VAL A 104 7.07 8.96 9.89
CA VAL A 104 6.28 8.48 11.01
C VAL A 104 7.07 8.72 12.29
N HIS A 105 6.46 9.47 13.20
CA HIS A 105 7.04 9.84 14.49
C HIS A 105 6.50 8.87 15.54
N TYR A 106 7.39 8.31 16.34
CA TYR A 106 7.05 7.33 17.36
C TYR A 106 7.79 7.61 18.66
N ARG A 107 7.28 7.06 19.75
CA ARG A 107 7.89 7.12 21.08
C ARG A 107 8.07 5.73 21.63
N VAL A 108 9.29 5.39 22.02
CA VAL A 108 9.62 4.18 22.77
C VAL A 108 9.57 4.50 24.26
N SER A 109 8.78 3.74 25.02
CA SER A 109 8.65 3.81 26.47
C SER A 109 9.13 2.51 27.13
N GLY A 110 9.31 2.54 28.45
CA GLY A 110 9.75 1.37 29.24
C GLY A 110 11.22 1.43 29.68
N GLY A 111 12.03 2.29 29.04
CA GLY A 111 13.34 2.70 29.55
C GLY A 111 13.23 3.68 30.73
N ARG A 112 14.36 4.24 31.14
CA ARG A 112 14.42 5.29 32.17
C ARG A 112 13.66 6.54 31.74
N GLU A 113 13.83 6.93 30.48
CA GLU A 113 13.15 8.05 29.85
C GLU A 113 12.54 7.58 28.52
N PRO A 114 11.35 8.07 28.15
CA PRO A 114 10.80 7.83 26.83
C PRO A 114 11.69 8.43 25.74
N GLN A 115 11.91 7.69 24.65
CA GLN A 115 12.71 8.14 23.52
C GLN A 115 11.83 8.36 22.30
N ASP A 116 11.88 9.57 21.74
CA ASP A 116 11.23 9.89 20.48
C ASP A 116 12.13 9.50 19.32
N GLY A 117 11.52 8.97 18.27
CA GLY A 117 12.21 8.50 17.09
C GLY A 117 11.36 8.69 15.85
N THR A 118 12.00 8.49 14.71
CA THR A 118 11.38 8.70 13.43
C THR A 118 11.82 7.66 12.42
N PHE A 119 10.90 7.20 11.59
CA PHE A 119 11.21 6.36 10.43
C PHE A 119 10.51 6.91 9.19
N THR A 120 11.07 6.61 8.02
CA THR A 120 10.46 6.99 6.74
C THR A 120 9.92 5.78 6.02
N VAL A 121 8.78 5.95 5.35
CA VAL A 121 8.11 4.89 4.59
C VAL A 121 7.70 5.43 3.22
N ARG A 122 7.91 4.60 2.21
CA ARG A 122 7.55 4.89 0.82
C ARG A 122 7.05 3.61 0.15
N GLY A 123 5.78 3.58 -0.23
CA GLY A 123 5.17 2.38 -0.81
C GLY A 123 5.33 1.16 0.11
N ARG A 124 6.21 0.22 -0.26
CA ARG A 124 6.49 -1.01 0.52
C ARG A 124 7.84 -0.99 1.26
N GLU A 125 8.60 0.08 1.12
CA GLU A 125 9.93 0.21 1.73
C GLU A 125 9.84 1.09 2.98
N ALA A 126 10.49 0.66 4.05
CA ALA A 126 10.64 1.43 5.28
C ALA A 126 12.12 1.56 5.63
N ARG A 127 12.55 2.76 6.02
CA ARG A 127 13.90 3.06 6.49
C ARG A 127 13.82 3.52 7.94
N PHE A 128 14.53 2.81 8.80
CA PHE A 128 14.54 3.03 10.24
C PHE A 128 15.92 2.74 10.82
N MET A 129 16.19 3.30 12.00
CA MET A 129 17.40 3.01 12.75
C MET A 129 17.30 1.65 13.43
N LYS A 130 18.40 0.90 13.41
CA LYS A 130 18.56 -0.38 14.09
C LYS A 130 19.55 -0.23 15.23
N ASP A 131 19.47 -1.16 16.18
CA ASP A 131 20.42 -1.29 17.29
C ASP A 131 20.58 0.01 18.11
N VAL A 132 19.44 0.64 18.41
CA VAL A 132 19.38 1.82 19.29
C VAL A 132 19.57 1.36 20.74
N THR A 133 20.36 2.12 21.51
CA THR A 133 20.63 1.80 22.91
C THR A 133 19.83 2.70 23.84
N VAL A 134 19.21 2.09 24.86
CA VAL A 134 18.46 2.79 25.91
C VAL A 134 18.77 2.19 27.27
N VAL A 135 18.85 3.05 28.28
CA VAL A 135 19.00 2.61 29.67
C VAL A 135 17.62 2.45 30.30
N GLY A 136 17.40 1.36 31.03
CA GLY A 136 16.14 1.08 31.71
C GLY A 136 16.31 0.24 32.98
N PRO A 137 15.23 0.07 33.76
CA PRO A 137 15.24 -0.84 34.90
C PRO A 137 15.49 -2.29 34.46
N ALA A 138 15.99 -3.15 35.35
CA ALA A 138 16.37 -4.54 35.00
C ALA A 138 15.25 -5.42 34.39
N GLN A 139 13.99 -5.04 34.62
CA GLN A 139 12.79 -5.70 34.10
C GLN A 139 12.05 -4.79 33.09
N ALA A 140 12.76 -3.87 32.41
CA ALA A 140 12.17 -2.97 31.43
C ALA A 140 11.49 -3.75 30.30
N THR A 141 10.25 -3.38 30.00
CA THR A 141 9.55 -3.82 28.79
C THR A 141 9.46 -2.63 27.85
N LEU A 142 10.23 -2.67 26.76
CA LEU A 142 10.22 -1.59 25.78
C LEU A 142 9.01 -1.70 24.85
N THR A 143 8.26 -0.62 24.70
CA THR A 143 7.08 -0.56 23.84
C THR A 143 7.09 0.72 23.02
N ALA A 144 6.63 0.69 21.77
CA ALA A 144 6.56 1.87 20.93
C ALA A 144 5.11 2.26 20.59
N ALA A 145 4.83 3.56 20.60
CA ALA A 145 3.56 4.14 20.16
C ALA A 145 3.81 5.14 19.04
N VAL A 146 2.97 5.12 18.01
CA VAL A 146 3.00 6.10 16.91
C VAL A 146 2.29 7.36 17.36
N LEU A 147 2.94 8.51 17.18
CA LEU A 147 2.42 9.81 17.56
C LEU A 147 1.71 10.47 16.38
N ASP A 148 2.43 10.62 15.27
CA ASP A 148 1.94 11.31 14.08
C ASP A 148 2.62 10.82 12.79
N VAL A 149 2.01 11.19 11.67
CA VAL A 149 2.43 10.84 10.32
C VAL A 149 2.36 12.10 9.47
N VAL A 150 3.50 12.50 8.91
CA VAL A 150 3.61 13.69 8.08
C VAL A 150 4.20 13.35 6.71
N LYS A 151 3.95 14.20 5.72
CA LYS A 151 4.64 14.09 4.42
C LYS A 151 6.09 14.52 4.60
N SER A 152 7.02 13.73 4.08
CA SER A 152 8.45 14.06 4.06
C SER A 152 8.88 14.46 2.66
N PRO A 153 9.70 15.52 2.51
CA PRO A 153 10.33 15.83 1.23
C PRO A 153 11.62 15.02 0.97
N VAL A 154 12.16 14.24 1.94
CA VAL A 154 13.50 13.61 1.85
C VAL A 154 13.58 12.19 2.43
N PHE A 155 13.94 11.20 1.58
CA PHE A 155 13.92 9.77 1.94
C PHE A 155 15.15 9.34 2.73
N GLY A 156 15.07 9.51 4.05
CA GLY A 156 16.07 9.02 4.99
C GLY A 156 15.71 9.35 6.44
N PRO A 157 16.46 8.82 7.42
CA PRO A 157 16.35 9.32 8.78
C PRO A 157 16.72 10.81 8.78
N THR A 158 15.83 11.66 9.32
CA THR A 158 16.21 13.04 9.60
C THR A 158 17.30 13.00 10.66
N LEU A 159 18.52 13.37 10.29
CA LEU A 159 19.55 13.71 11.26
C LEU A 159 18.95 14.81 12.14
N SER A 160 18.70 14.52 13.42
CA SER A 160 18.31 15.54 14.39
C SER A 160 19.36 16.64 14.33
N THR A 161 19.04 17.76 13.67
CA THR A 161 19.96 18.88 13.56
C THR A 161 20.26 19.35 14.99
N PRO A 162 21.53 19.37 15.43
CA PRO A 162 21.86 19.90 16.75
C PRO A 162 21.33 21.33 16.87
N PRO A 163 20.84 21.77 18.03
CA PRO A 163 20.50 23.17 18.22
C PRO A 163 21.75 24.01 17.95
N THR A 164 21.65 24.93 16.98
CA THR A 164 22.68 25.92 16.70
C THR A 164 22.99 26.69 18.00
N PRO A 165 24.25 26.74 18.47
CA PRO A 165 24.60 27.64 19.56
C PRO A 165 24.43 29.08 19.07
N GLY A 166 23.62 29.85 19.78
CA GLY A 166 23.53 31.31 19.62
C GLY A 166 24.67 32.02 20.33
#